data_AF-A0A532CM71-F1
#
_entry.id   AF-A0A532CM71-F1
#
_cell.length_a   1.000
_cell.length_b   1.000
_cell.length_c   1.000
_cell.angle_alpha   90.00
_cell.angle_beta   90.00
_cell.angle_gamma   90.00
#
_symmetry.space_group_name_H-M   'P 1'
#
loop_
_entity.id
_entity.type
_entity.pdbx_description
1 polymer ?
#
loop_
_entity_poly.entity_id
_entity_poly.type
_entity_poly.pdbx_seq_one_letter_code
_entity_poly.pdbx_strand_id
1 'polypeptide(L)'
;MSEQNDANQLRAYVVVGRTPASAIFGADEEMAITYRYGECEPAEVVFRTRYLDKGYEVPVPEDLWVEARGKAMGLIPAAEMLANGARDLATIISVSVNASMGKIDIELAFDATPGVQEHEYFQSFVPEKNLTVVPGRKIDCRATAALVSALTPHSDRERIMRAISQYSLALEYWSPGSELLCVAHLFMGIEALKSVALKQHLHETGLTKEQLGERWGYQQDRRKSIDQYLDHEVRMRILHGGDTESHQKAKYVSDNFEHGFRNFGDLRPKAREVVVATARHLRTAIVRLAGVDAEVRDLLLAPPFDTPRGPLKLTKYLWGQLLGDTGNLAAEGQQYPICHWKSSLGKVVRNEDGGYSFSPTETFTMSLGSGVRFKPGRFEVWDGSCVQEVPRSPVQSSTS
;
A
#
# COMPACT_ATOMS: atom_id res chain seq x y z
N MET A 1 -1.23 -35.31 38.88
CA MET A 1 -2.10 -35.82 37.79
C MET A 1 -3.16 -34.80 37.33
N SER A 2 -3.18 -33.54 37.80
CA SER A 2 -4.12 -32.51 37.30
C SER A 2 -3.54 -31.55 36.26
N GLU A 3 -2.26 -31.64 35.90
CA GLU A 3 -1.61 -30.68 34.96
C GLU A 3 -1.89 -30.97 33.47
N GLN A 4 -2.48 -32.13 33.12
CA GLN A 4 -2.71 -32.49 31.72
C GLN A 4 -4.08 -32.05 31.15
N ASN A 5 -4.98 -31.49 31.96
CA ASN A 5 -6.31 -31.08 31.49
C ASN A 5 -6.42 -29.61 31.05
N ASP A 6 -5.44 -28.76 31.38
CA ASP A 6 -5.50 -27.32 31.06
C ASP A 6 -4.97 -26.95 29.67
N ALA A 7 -4.31 -27.88 28.96
CA ALA A 7 -3.67 -27.62 27.67
C ALA A 7 -4.66 -27.31 26.51
N ASN A 8 -5.96 -27.50 26.71
CA ASN A 8 -7.00 -27.26 25.69
C ASN A 8 -7.94 -26.10 26.00
N GLN A 9 -7.73 -25.34 27.08
CA GLN A 9 -8.59 -24.20 27.37
C GLN A 9 -8.18 -22.99 26.54
N LEU A 10 -9.16 -22.37 25.84
CA LEU A 10 -8.95 -21.11 25.16
C LEU A 10 -8.62 -20.00 26.16
N ARG A 11 -7.47 -19.35 25.97
CA ARG A 11 -6.96 -18.21 26.73
C ARG A 11 -7.14 -16.92 25.95
N ALA A 12 -7.19 -15.78 26.64
CA ALA A 12 -7.29 -14.47 26.02
C ALA A 12 -5.89 -13.91 25.74
N TYR A 13 -5.65 -13.42 24.52
CA TYR A 13 -4.37 -12.88 24.10
C TYR A 13 -4.52 -11.49 23.53
N VAL A 14 -3.48 -10.69 23.70
CA VAL A 14 -3.32 -9.38 23.05
C VAL A 14 -2.08 -9.46 22.17
N VAL A 15 -2.21 -9.01 20.92
CA VAL A 15 -1.13 -8.92 19.94
C VAL A 15 -1.08 -7.50 19.42
N VAL A 16 0.09 -6.90 19.52
CA VAL A 16 0.37 -5.52 19.15
C VAL A 16 1.35 -5.51 18.01
N GLY A 17 1.03 -4.76 16.97
CA GLY A 17 1.92 -4.54 15.84
C GLY A 17 2.02 -3.06 15.48
N ARG A 18 3.07 -2.74 14.73
CA ARG A 18 3.24 -1.41 14.15
C ARG A 18 3.72 -1.45 12.71
N THR A 19 3.43 -0.38 11.97
CA THR A 19 3.82 -0.27 10.57
C THR A 19 3.98 1.20 10.13
N PRO A 20 4.97 1.52 9.27
CA PRO A 20 5.10 2.84 8.66
C PRO A 20 4.03 3.05 7.58
N ALA A 21 2.80 3.36 7.98
CA ALA A 21 1.71 3.60 7.04
C ALA A 21 1.84 4.98 6.38
N SER A 22 1.39 5.08 5.12
CA SER A 22 1.26 6.35 4.39
C SER A 22 -0.05 7.09 4.69
N ALA A 23 -0.85 6.56 5.61
CA ALA A 23 -2.13 7.11 6.04
C ALA A 23 -2.26 7.08 7.57
N ILE A 24 -3.11 7.95 8.12
CA ILE A 24 -3.25 8.20 9.55
C ILE A 24 -4.69 8.33 10.00
N PHE A 25 -4.92 7.96 11.25
CA PHE A 25 -6.07 8.39 12.04
C PHE A 25 -5.73 9.73 12.70
N GLY A 26 -6.72 10.60 12.91
CA GLY A 26 -6.54 11.78 13.77
C GLY A 26 -6.06 11.43 15.19
N ALA A 27 -5.53 12.41 15.93
CA ALA A 27 -4.95 12.20 17.26
C ALA A 27 -5.93 11.55 18.27
N ASP A 28 -7.22 11.88 18.14
CA ASP A 28 -8.30 11.36 18.98
C ASP A 28 -9.18 10.33 18.25
N GLU A 29 -8.73 9.86 17.08
CA GLU A 29 -9.46 8.90 16.27
C GLU A 29 -8.81 7.51 16.37
N GLU A 30 -9.66 6.51 16.51
CA GLU A 30 -9.30 5.10 16.37
C GLU A 30 -10.40 4.37 15.60
N MET A 31 -10.08 3.19 15.09
CA MET A 31 -11.03 2.32 14.42
C MET A 31 -10.96 0.93 15.03
N ALA A 32 -12.01 0.57 15.79
CA ALA A 32 -12.20 -0.75 16.36
C ALA A 32 -13.15 -1.59 15.49
N ILE A 33 -12.72 -2.78 15.10
CA ILE A 33 -13.47 -3.71 14.26
C ILE A 33 -13.45 -5.10 14.88
N THR A 34 -14.62 -5.71 15.05
CA THR A 34 -14.71 -7.15 15.32
C THR A 34 -14.57 -7.91 14.01
N TYR A 35 -13.49 -8.68 13.86
CA TYR A 35 -13.12 -9.34 12.61
C TYR A 35 -12.84 -10.82 12.82
N ARG A 36 -13.32 -11.64 11.87
CA ARG A 36 -13.08 -13.09 11.84
C ARG A 36 -12.06 -13.41 10.74
N TYR A 37 -10.91 -13.93 11.13
CA TYR A 37 -9.89 -14.42 10.20
C TYR A 37 -9.99 -15.94 10.07
N GLY A 38 -10.24 -16.44 8.86
CA GLY A 38 -10.45 -17.88 8.61
C GLY A 38 -11.60 -18.46 9.44
N GLU A 39 -11.38 -19.65 10.00
CA GLU A 39 -12.35 -20.36 10.85
C GLU A 39 -12.23 -20.01 12.34
N CYS A 40 -11.36 -19.05 12.70
CA CYS A 40 -11.11 -18.69 14.09
C CYS A 40 -12.28 -17.94 14.74
N GLU A 41 -12.23 -17.80 16.07
CA GLU A 41 -13.15 -16.91 16.80
C GLU A 41 -12.95 -15.44 16.36
N PRO A 42 -14.02 -14.62 16.41
CA PRO A 42 -13.88 -13.20 16.14
C PRO A 42 -12.90 -12.54 17.13
N ALA A 43 -12.05 -11.68 16.60
CA ALA A 43 -11.12 -10.87 17.36
C ALA A 43 -11.53 -9.39 17.27
N GLU A 44 -11.30 -8.64 18.34
CA GLU A 44 -11.37 -7.18 18.31
C GLU A 44 -10.03 -6.66 17.79
N VAL A 45 -10.05 -5.83 16.75
CA VAL A 45 -8.84 -5.21 16.18
C VAL A 45 -9.01 -3.71 16.19
N VAL A 46 -8.11 -3.02 16.89
CA VAL A 46 -8.11 -1.56 17.04
C VAL A 46 -6.91 -0.99 16.29
N PHE A 47 -7.18 -0.08 15.36
CA PHE A 47 -6.17 0.70 14.65
C PHE A 47 -6.17 2.15 15.15
N ARG A 48 -4.97 2.70 15.35
CA ARG A 48 -4.76 4.11 15.70
C ARG A 48 -3.39 4.58 15.22
N THR A 49 -3.18 5.89 15.16
CA THR A 49 -1.86 6.46 14.86
C THR A 49 -1.17 6.86 16.16
N ARG A 50 0.10 6.50 16.33
CA ARG A 50 0.92 7.05 17.43
C ARG A 50 1.41 8.44 17.06
N TYR A 51 1.41 9.33 18.04
CA TYR A 51 1.84 10.71 17.87
C TYR A 51 3.02 11.00 18.79
N LEU A 52 4.07 11.59 18.24
CA LEU A 52 5.20 12.09 19.00
C LEU A 52 4.91 13.49 19.54
N ASP A 53 5.13 13.65 20.84
CA ASP A 53 5.20 14.92 21.52
C ASP A 53 6.67 15.24 21.85
N LYS A 54 7.38 15.84 20.89
CA LYS A 54 8.80 16.21 21.01
C LYS A 54 9.01 17.73 20.89
N GLY A 55 8.04 18.53 21.33
CA GLY A 55 8.12 20.00 21.31
C GLY A 55 7.84 20.64 19.95
N TYR A 56 7.16 19.92 19.05
CA TYR A 56 6.61 20.49 17.81
C TYR A 56 5.33 21.30 18.11
N GLU A 57 4.98 22.26 17.24
CA GLU A 57 3.74 23.05 17.38
C GLU A 57 2.47 22.18 17.34
N VAL A 58 2.55 21.02 16.68
CA VAL A 58 1.48 20.01 16.59
C VAL A 58 2.04 18.62 16.85
N PRO A 59 1.25 17.68 17.41
CA PRO A 59 1.66 16.29 17.54
C PRO A 59 2.02 15.69 16.18
N VAL A 60 3.16 14.99 16.10
CA VAL A 60 3.67 14.46 14.81
C VAL A 60 3.30 12.99 14.70
N PRO A 61 2.53 12.57 13.68
CA PRO A 61 2.22 11.15 13.52
C PRO A 61 3.48 10.35 13.20
N GLU A 62 3.65 9.23 13.89
CA GLU A 62 4.85 8.39 13.83
C GLU A 62 4.61 7.14 12.99
N ASP A 63 3.79 6.23 13.50
CA ASP A 63 3.42 4.99 12.83
C ASP A 63 1.97 4.62 13.12
N LEU A 64 1.47 3.67 12.32
CA LEU A 64 0.21 3.02 12.59
C LEU A 64 0.44 1.93 13.63
N TRP A 65 -0.36 1.99 14.69
CA TRP A 65 -0.43 1.00 15.75
C TRP A 65 -1.68 0.16 15.57
N VAL A 66 -1.52 -1.15 15.72
CA VAL A 66 -2.62 -2.09 15.75
C VAL A 66 -2.56 -2.92 17.02
N GLU A 67 -3.70 -3.06 17.66
CA GLU A 67 -3.89 -3.95 18.80
C GLU A 67 -5.02 -4.92 18.47
N ALA A 68 -4.72 -6.21 18.50
CA ALA A 68 -5.67 -7.27 18.23
C ALA A 68 -5.86 -8.13 19.49
N ARG A 69 -7.11 -8.34 19.89
CA ARG A 69 -7.50 -9.09 21.08
C ARG A 69 -8.39 -10.25 20.66
N GLY A 70 -8.07 -11.46 21.13
CA GLY A 70 -8.88 -12.64 20.82
C GLY A 70 -8.50 -13.83 21.68
N LYS A 71 -9.14 -14.97 21.42
CA LYS A 71 -8.91 -16.21 22.16
C LYS A 71 -8.17 -17.25 21.32
N ALA A 72 -7.23 -17.97 21.93
CA ALA A 72 -6.48 -19.05 21.28
C ALA A 72 -6.01 -20.10 22.30
N MET A 73 -5.43 -21.20 21.82
CA MET A 73 -4.88 -22.27 22.68
C MET A 73 -3.46 -21.99 23.20
N GLY A 74 -2.81 -20.92 22.74
CA GLY A 74 -1.42 -20.62 23.05
C GLY A 74 -0.97 -19.29 22.43
N LEU A 75 0.12 -18.70 22.93
CA LEU A 75 0.62 -17.41 22.46
C LEU A 75 1.02 -17.43 20.97
N ILE A 76 1.66 -18.50 20.49
CA ILE A 76 2.11 -18.59 19.08
C ILE A 76 0.90 -18.64 18.12
N PRO A 77 -0.08 -19.55 18.27
CA PRO A 77 -1.30 -19.52 17.46
C PRO A 77 -2.05 -18.18 17.55
N ALA A 78 -2.09 -17.56 18.74
CA ALA A 78 -2.69 -16.23 18.90
C ALA A 78 -1.96 -15.17 18.06
N ALA A 79 -0.63 -15.13 18.13
CA ALA A 79 0.21 -14.19 17.39
C ALA A 79 0.01 -14.32 15.89
N GLU A 80 0.00 -15.54 15.36
CA GLU A 80 -0.23 -15.78 13.92
C GLU A 80 -1.63 -15.35 13.49
N MET A 81 -2.66 -15.84 14.18
CA MET A 81 -4.06 -15.56 13.86
C MET A 81 -4.38 -14.07 13.95
N LEU A 82 -4.06 -13.43 15.07
CA LEU A 82 -4.41 -12.03 15.33
C LEU A 82 -3.61 -11.08 14.44
N ALA A 83 -2.32 -11.35 14.20
CA ALA A 83 -1.53 -10.54 13.28
C ALA A 83 -1.99 -10.69 11.83
N ASN A 84 -2.40 -11.89 11.40
CA ASN A 84 -2.95 -12.08 10.06
C ASN A 84 -4.32 -11.41 9.89
N GLY A 85 -5.18 -11.46 10.92
CA GLY A 85 -6.43 -10.68 10.93
C GLY A 85 -6.20 -9.18 10.83
N ALA A 86 -5.22 -8.66 11.56
CA ALA A 86 -4.80 -7.26 11.46
C ALA A 86 -4.24 -6.91 10.06
N ARG A 87 -3.43 -7.77 9.45
CA ARG A 87 -2.90 -7.56 8.09
C ARG A 87 -4.02 -7.56 7.04
N ASP A 88 -4.95 -8.50 7.13
CA ASP A 88 -6.13 -8.53 6.26
C ASP A 88 -6.92 -7.21 6.32
N LEU A 89 -7.26 -6.75 7.53
CA LEU A 89 -7.93 -5.46 7.71
C LEU A 89 -7.10 -4.30 7.17
N ALA A 90 -5.79 -4.30 7.39
CA ALA A 90 -4.90 -3.27 6.85
C ALA A 90 -4.90 -3.24 5.31
N THR A 91 -5.07 -4.38 4.63
CA THR A 91 -5.24 -4.38 3.16
C THR A 91 -6.56 -3.74 2.72
N ILE A 92 -7.64 -3.90 3.50
CA ILE A 92 -8.92 -3.22 3.23
C ILE A 92 -8.78 -1.72 3.46
N ILE A 93 -8.12 -1.32 4.56
CA ILE A 93 -7.80 0.08 4.85
C ILE A 93 -6.98 0.66 3.69
N SER A 94 -5.93 -0.04 3.23
CA SER A 94 -5.07 0.35 2.10
C SER A 94 -5.87 0.71 0.85
N VAL A 95 -6.88 -0.09 0.50
CA VAL A 95 -7.81 0.21 -0.61
C VAL A 95 -8.68 1.43 -0.29
N SER A 96 -9.26 1.50 0.91
CA SER A 96 -10.14 2.62 1.31
C SER A 96 -9.45 3.97 1.18
N VAL A 97 -8.19 4.07 1.63
CA VAL A 97 -7.40 5.30 1.54
C VAL A 97 -6.47 5.36 0.34
N ASN A 98 -6.48 4.37 -0.55
CA ASN A 98 -5.59 4.33 -1.72
C ASN A 98 -4.09 4.53 -1.39
N ALA A 99 -3.63 4.02 -0.25
CA ALA A 99 -2.29 4.29 0.27
C ALA A 99 -1.67 3.04 0.90
N SER A 100 -0.37 2.86 0.74
CA SER A 100 0.33 1.75 1.38
C SER A 100 0.22 1.85 2.90
N MET A 101 -0.22 0.75 3.53
CA MET A 101 -0.24 0.62 4.99
C MET A 101 1.07 0.01 5.53
N GLY A 102 2.03 -0.31 4.66
CA GLY A 102 3.26 -0.99 5.02
C GLY A 102 3.04 -2.40 5.58
N LYS A 103 4.12 -3.00 6.08
CA LYS A 103 4.09 -4.31 6.73
C LYS A 103 3.91 -4.15 8.23
N ILE A 104 2.88 -4.80 8.78
CA ILE A 104 2.68 -4.91 10.23
C ILE A 104 3.68 -5.92 10.80
N ASP A 105 4.64 -5.39 11.55
CA ASP A 105 5.58 -6.16 12.36
C ASP A 105 5.04 -6.27 13.79
N ILE A 106 5.01 -7.50 14.33
CA ILE A 106 4.53 -7.76 15.70
C ILE A 106 5.60 -7.22 16.66
N GLU A 107 5.23 -6.24 17.48
CA GLU A 107 6.12 -5.68 18.50
C GLU A 107 5.98 -6.42 19.83
N LEU A 108 4.75 -6.74 20.23
CA LEU A 108 4.43 -7.29 21.54
C LEU A 108 3.26 -8.28 21.42
N ALA A 109 3.31 -9.39 22.16
CA ALA A 109 2.19 -10.30 22.31
C ALA A 109 2.21 -10.93 23.71
N PHE A 110 1.07 -11.07 24.36
CA PHE A 110 1.00 -11.66 25.70
C PHE A 110 -0.36 -12.29 26.02
N ASP A 111 -0.35 -13.25 26.94
CA ASP A 111 -1.54 -13.83 27.57
C ASP A 111 -2.16 -12.79 28.52
N ALA A 112 -3.41 -12.41 28.24
CA ALA A 112 -4.20 -11.46 29.02
C ALA A 112 -5.39 -12.15 29.71
N THR A 113 -5.32 -13.46 29.94
CA THR A 113 -6.39 -14.23 30.59
C THR A 113 -6.62 -13.73 32.02
N PRO A 114 -7.85 -13.32 32.38
CA PRO A 114 -8.13 -12.88 33.75
C PRO A 114 -8.01 -14.03 34.76
N GLY A 115 -7.41 -13.76 35.92
CA GLY A 115 -7.39 -14.69 37.06
C GLY A 115 -6.29 -15.75 37.04
N VAL A 116 -5.43 -15.79 36.01
CA VAL A 116 -4.20 -16.60 36.03
C VAL A 116 -3.04 -15.81 36.64
N GLN A 117 -2.03 -16.50 37.17
CA GLN A 117 -0.85 -15.88 37.77
C GLN A 117 0.35 -15.81 36.82
N GLU A 118 0.41 -16.73 35.85
CA GLU A 118 1.49 -16.84 34.87
C GLU A 118 0.96 -16.52 33.48
N HIS A 119 1.68 -15.66 32.77
CA HIS A 119 1.29 -15.16 31.47
C HIS A 119 2.43 -15.41 30.46
N GLU A 120 2.10 -16.02 29.33
CA GLU A 120 3.03 -16.10 28.20
C GLU A 120 3.33 -14.67 27.68
N TYR A 121 4.58 -14.39 27.30
CA TYR A 121 5.02 -13.08 26.82
C TYR A 121 5.98 -13.22 25.64
N PHE A 122 5.82 -12.36 24.64
CA PHE A 122 6.70 -12.21 23.50
C PHE A 122 6.87 -10.73 23.18
N GLN A 123 8.10 -10.32 22.90
CA GLN A 123 8.39 -9.00 22.35
C GLN A 123 9.47 -9.13 21.29
N SER A 124 9.26 -8.47 20.15
CA SER A 124 10.30 -8.33 19.13
C SER A 124 10.93 -6.95 19.23
N PHE A 125 12.24 -6.90 18.95
CA PHE A 125 12.91 -5.61 18.79
C PHE A 125 12.52 -5.00 17.44
N VAL A 126 11.71 -3.96 17.48
CA VAL A 126 11.44 -3.13 16.31
C VAL A 126 12.25 -1.84 16.48
N PRO A 127 13.17 -1.49 15.56
CA PRO A 127 13.95 -0.26 15.67
C PRO A 127 13.07 0.99 15.67
N GLU A 128 13.46 2.01 16.43
CA GLU A 128 12.90 3.35 16.26
C GLU A 128 13.24 3.87 14.86
N LYS A 129 12.24 4.44 14.17
CA LYS A 129 12.46 5.07 12.87
C LYS A 129 12.67 6.55 13.09
N ASN A 130 13.77 7.07 12.59
CA ASN A 130 13.96 8.51 12.51
C ASN A 130 12.86 9.10 11.63
N LEU A 131 11.95 9.86 12.23
CA LEU A 131 10.91 10.57 11.50
C LEU A 131 11.54 11.60 10.59
N THR A 132 11.54 11.28 9.30
CA THR A 132 12.00 12.16 8.25
C THR A 132 10.84 12.64 7.38
N VAL A 133 9.70 11.93 7.42
CA VAL A 133 8.48 12.22 6.67
C VAL A 133 7.29 12.06 7.59
N VAL A 134 6.28 12.90 7.36
CA VAL A 134 5.00 12.80 8.03
C VAL A 134 3.97 12.24 7.04
N PRO A 135 3.26 11.14 7.36
CA PRO A 135 2.15 10.65 6.54
C PRO A 135 1.09 11.75 6.33
N GLY A 136 0.56 11.82 5.11
CA GLY A 136 -0.32 12.92 4.71
C GLY A 136 -1.80 12.58 4.55
N ARG A 137 -2.18 11.29 4.53
CA ARG A 137 -3.53 10.90 4.15
C ARG A 137 -4.39 10.49 5.33
N LYS A 138 -5.44 11.25 5.63
CA LYS A 138 -6.40 10.91 6.68
C LYS A 138 -7.26 9.70 6.28
N ILE A 139 -7.46 8.78 7.22
CA ILE A 139 -8.38 7.64 7.11
C ILE A 139 -9.77 8.11 7.50
N ASP A 140 -10.76 7.86 6.65
CA ASP A 140 -12.17 8.04 7.01
C ASP A 140 -12.69 6.75 7.68
N CYS A 141 -12.80 6.76 9.00
CA CYS A 141 -13.21 5.59 9.77
C CYS A 141 -14.59 5.06 9.35
N ARG A 142 -15.54 5.95 9.02
CA ARG A 142 -16.91 5.57 8.67
C ARG A 142 -16.94 4.88 7.31
N ALA A 143 -16.32 5.48 6.29
CA ALA A 143 -16.26 4.90 4.95
C ALA A 143 -15.48 3.57 4.94
N THR A 144 -14.39 3.50 5.73
CA THR A 144 -13.59 2.29 5.88
C THR A 144 -14.38 1.17 6.56
N ALA A 145 -15.07 1.48 7.67
CA ALA A 145 -15.91 0.51 8.37
C ALA A 145 -17.08 0.03 7.50
N ALA A 146 -17.67 0.90 6.68
CA ALA A 146 -18.70 0.53 5.71
C ALA A 146 -18.17 -0.45 4.65
N LEU A 147 -16.95 -0.22 4.14
CA LEU A 147 -16.29 -1.15 3.22
C LEU A 147 -16.04 -2.53 3.86
N VAL A 148 -15.53 -2.57 5.10
CA VAL A 148 -15.33 -3.83 5.84
C VAL A 148 -16.67 -4.55 6.07
N SER A 149 -17.72 -3.80 6.42
CA SER A 149 -19.06 -4.34 6.67
C SER A 149 -19.69 -4.92 5.40
N ALA A 150 -19.48 -4.30 4.24
CA ALA A 150 -19.98 -4.80 2.96
C ALA A 150 -19.23 -6.06 2.49
N LEU A 151 -17.92 -6.13 2.73
CA LEU A 151 -17.09 -7.27 2.34
C LEU A 151 -17.32 -8.52 3.20
N THR A 152 -17.61 -8.34 4.49
CA THR A 152 -17.70 -9.45 5.46
C THR A 152 -18.74 -10.52 5.08
N PRO A 153 -19.99 -10.18 4.72
CA PRO A 153 -20.99 -11.15 4.28
C PRO A 153 -20.97 -11.43 2.76
N HIS A 154 -20.01 -10.87 2.01
CA HIS A 154 -20.04 -10.93 0.54
C HIS A 154 -19.84 -12.36 0.02
N SER A 155 -20.72 -12.83 -0.89
CA SER A 155 -20.65 -14.22 -1.38
C SER A 155 -19.36 -14.56 -2.14
N ASP A 156 -18.74 -13.54 -2.75
CA ASP A 156 -17.48 -13.68 -3.49
C ASP A 156 -16.30 -13.05 -2.73
N ARG A 157 -16.39 -12.95 -1.39
CA ARG A 157 -15.40 -12.30 -0.52
C ARG A 157 -13.97 -12.73 -0.82
N GLU A 158 -13.69 -14.02 -0.96
CA GLU A 158 -12.31 -14.52 -1.19
C GLU A 158 -11.68 -13.95 -2.47
N ARG A 159 -12.46 -13.84 -3.55
CA ARG A 159 -11.96 -13.30 -4.82
C ARG A 159 -11.72 -11.80 -4.74
N ILE A 160 -12.60 -11.07 -4.06
CA ILE A 160 -12.43 -9.64 -3.82
C ILE A 160 -11.23 -9.38 -2.91
N MET A 161 -11.11 -10.14 -1.81
CA MET A 161 -9.96 -10.06 -0.90
C MET A 161 -8.65 -10.37 -1.63
N ARG A 162 -8.61 -11.35 -2.54
CA ARG A 162 -7.44 -11.57 -3.39
C ARG A 162 -7.09 -10.33 -4.21
N ALA A 163 -8.07 -9.66 -4.80
CA ALA A 163 -7.82 -8.43 -5.55
C ALA A 163 -7.34 -7.29 -4.65
N ILE A 164 -7.90 -7.15 -3.44
CA ILE A 164 -7.47 -6.20 -2.40
C ILE A 164 -6.01 -6.45 -2.00
N SER A 165 -5.62 -7.70 -1.73
CA SER A 165 -4.24 -8.06 -1.40
C SER A 165 -3.28 -7.72 -2.54
N GLN A 166 -3.65 -8.04 -3.80
CA GLN A 166 -2.84 -7.68 -4.96
C GLN A 166 -2.71 -6.16 -5.13
N TYR A 167 -3.77 -5.41 -4.89
CA TYR A 167 -3.73 -3.96 -4.91
C TYR A 167 -2.80 -3.39 -3.83
N SER A 168 -2.89 -3.91 -2.60
CA SER A 168 -2.02 -3.50 -1.51
C SER A 168 -0.54 -3.80 -1.80
N LEU A 169 -0.23 -4.96 -2.40
CA LEU A 169 1.13 -5.30 -2.85
C LEU A 169 1.61 -4.34 -3.94
N ALA A 170 0.76 -3.98 -4.91
CA ALA A 170 1.11 -2.97 -5.90
C ALA A 170 1.42 -1.61 -5.26
N LEU A 171 0.69 -1.23 -4.21
CA LEU A 171 0.98 -0.02 -3.43
C LEU A 171 2.31 -0.11 -2.68
N GLU A 172 2.73 -1.27 -2.18
CA GLU A 172 4.05 -1.45 -1.55
C GLU A 172 5.21 -1.23 -2.54
N TYR A 173 5.00 -1.60 -3.80
CA TYR A 173 5.96 -1.37 -4.89
C TYR A 173 5.79 -0.02 -5.58
N TRP A 174 4.91 0.86 -5.10
CA TRP A 174 4.57 2.10 -5.77
C TRP A 174 5.68 3.16 -5.65
N SER A 175 6.75 2.95 -6.40
CA SER A 175 7.92 3.82 -6.48
C SER A 175 8.55 3.76 -7.88
N PRO A 176 9.22 4.83 -8.34
CA PRO A 176 9.99 4.85 -9.58
C PRO A 176 10.96 3.67 -9.68
N GLY A 177 10.96 3.01 -10.84
CA GLY A 177 11.76 1.81 -11.10
C GLY A 177 11.08 0.49 -10.73
N SER A 178 9.97 0.52 -10.00
CA SER A 178 9.17 -0.65 -9.59
C SER A 178 7.85 -0.78 -10.36
N GLU A 179 7.69 -0.04 -11.48
CA GLU A 179 6.46 0.03 -12.25
C GLU A 179 6.04 -1.35 -12.80
N LEU A 180 6.99 -2.20 -13.16
CA LEU A 180 6.73 -3.56 -13.66
C LEU A 180 6.04 -4.44 -12.62
N LEU A 181 6.55 -4.43 -11.37
CA LEU A 181 5.95 -5.18 -10.26
C LEU A 181 4.56 -4.64 -9.92
N CYS A 182 4.40 -3.31 -9.93
CA CYS A 182 3.09 -2.69 -9.75
C CYS A 182 2.09 -3.21 -10.79
N VAL A 183 2.42 -3.11 -12.08
CA VAL A 183 1.50 -3.52 -13.16
C VAL A 183 1.19 -5.01 -13.09
N ALA A 184 2.16 -5.87 -12.77
CA ALA A 184 1.92 -7.31 -12.61
C ALA A 184 0.90 -7.60 -11.49
N HIS A 185 1.09 -7.01 -10.30
CA HIS A 185 0.14 -7.17 -9.19
C HIS A 185 -1.24 -6.58 -9.51
N LEU A 186 -1.30 -5.40 -10.12
CA LEU A 186 -2.56 -4.79 -10.55
C LEU A 186 -3.30 -5.68 -11.55
N PHE A 187 -2.60 -6.25 -12.53
CA PHE A 187 -3.22 -7.13 -13.52
C PHE A 187 -3.71 -8.44 -12.89
N MET A 188 -2.95 -9.04 -11.98
CA MET A 188 -3.40 -10.21 -11.19
C MET A 188 -4.65 -9.91 -10.36
N GLY A 189 -4.77 -8.70 -9.80
CA GLY A 189 -5.98 -8.26 -9.10
C GLY A 189 -7.20 -8.17 -10.03
N ILE A 190 -7.02 -7.65 -11.24
CA ILE A 190 -8.08 -7.59 -12.27
C ILE A 190 -8.52 -9.00 -12.67
N GLU A 191 -7.60 -9.93 -12.86
CA GLU A 191 -7.91 -11.33 -13.17
C GLU A 191 -8.75 -12.00 -12.07
N ALA A 192 -8.48 -11.69 -10.81
CA ALA A 192 -9.24 -12.22 -9.67
C ALA A 192 -10.72 -11.78 -9.68
N LEU A 193 -11.00 -10.55 -10.15
CA LEU A 193 -12.34 -9.95 -10.13
C LEU A 193 -13.24 -10.33 -11.32
N LYS A 194 -12.67 -10.88 -12.40
CA LYS A 194 -13.40 -11.16 -13.65
C LYS A 194 -14.69 -11.97 -13.44
N SER A 195 -14.62 -13.07 -12.70
CA SER A 195 -15.80 -13.93 -12.45
C SER A 195 -16.85 -13.24 -11.58
N VAL A 196 -16.42 -12.44 -10.60
CA VAL A 196 -17.30 -11.66 -9.71
C VAL A 196 -18.04 -10.59 -10.52
N ALA A 197 -17.31 -9.86 -11.35
CA ALA A 197 -17.87 -8.83 -12.22
C ALA A 197 -18.87 -9.40 -13.24
N LEU A 198 -18.57 -10.55 -13.85
CA LEU A 198 -19.50 -11.21 -14.76
C LEU A 198 -20.79 -11.62 -14.04
N LYS A 199 -20.66 -12.30 -12.88
CA LYS A 199 -21.80 -12.77 -12.08
C LYS A 199 -22.69 -11.60 -11.65
N GLN A 200 -22.09 -10.53 -11.13
CA GLN A 200 -22.82 -9.32 -10.73
C GLN A 200 -23.53 -8.67 -11.94
N HIS A 201 -22.86 -8.55 -13.08
CA HIS A 201 -23.47 -7.96 -14.27
C HIS A 201 -24.64 -8.79 -14.82
N LEU A 202 -24.52 -10.12 -14.83
CA LEU A 202 -25.62 -11.01 -15.22
C LEU A 202 -26.80 -10.87 -14.25
N HIS A 203 -26.53 -10.75 -12.95
CA HIS A 203 -27.56 -10.53 -11.94
C HIS A 203 -28.28 -9.18 -12.12
N GLU A 204 -27.53 -8.08 -12.27
CA GLU A 204 -28.07 -6.73 -12.47
C GLU A 204 -28.89 -6.59 -13.75
N THR A 205 -28.51 -7.31 -14.81
CA THR A 205 -29.18 -7.24 -16.11
C THR A 205 -30.27 -8.29 -16.33
N GLY A 206 -30.30 -9.33 -15.48
CA GLY A 206 -31.20 -10.48 -15.64
C GLY A 206 -30.93 -11.34 -16.88
N LEU A 207 -29.77 -11.22 -17.50
CA LEU A 207 -29.40 -11.95 -18.71
C LEU A 207 -28.72 -13.29 -18.41
N THR A 208 -28.88 -14.27 -19.30
CA THR A 208 -28.00 -15.46 -19.32
C THR A 208 -26.67 -15.14 -20.00
N LYS A 209 -25.68 -16.03 -19.89
CA LYS A 209 -24.40 -15.88 -20.59
C LYS A 209 -24.58 -15.84 -22.10
N GLU A 210 -25.47 -16.66 -22.65
CA GLU A 210 -25.77 -16.75 -24.08
C GLU A 210 -26.36 -15.44 -24.59
N GLN A 211 -27.36 -14.90 -23.88
CA GLN A 211 -27.98 -13.62 -24.20
C GLN A 211 -26.99 -12.46 -24.09
N LEU A 212 -26.14 -12.47 -23.05
CA LEU A 212 -25.10 -11.46 -22.88
C LEU A 212 -24.05 -11.56 -24.00
N GLY A 213 -23.64 -12.78 -24.36
CA GLY A 213 -22.71 -13.04 -25.45
C GLY A 213 -23.24 -12.53 -26.77
N GLU A 214 -24.47 -12.90 -27.15
CA GLU A 214 -25.15 -12.41 -28.35
C GLU A 214 -25.23 -10.88 -28.34
N ARG A 215 -25.68 -10.28 -27.22
CA ARG A 215 -25.77 -8.83 -27.05
C ARG A 215 -24.42 -8.12 -27.22
N TRP A 216 -23.32 -8.76 -26.84
CA TRP A 216 -21.97 -8.20 -27.01
C TRP A 216 -21.34 -8.51 -28.37
N GLY A 217 -21.98 -9.33 -29.20
CA GLY A 217 -21.53 -9.67 -30.55
C GLY A 217 -20.76 -10.98 -30.65
N TYR A 218 -20.98 -11.93 -29.73
CA TYR A 218 -20.47 -13.29 -29.84
C TYR A 218 -21.11 -14.02 -31.03
N GLN A 219 -20.27 -14.66 -31.84
CA GLN A 219 -20.68 -15.49 -32.97
C GLN A 219 -20.14 -16.91 -32.72
N GLN A 220 -21.02 -17.91 -32.81
CA GLN A 220 -20.74 -19.30 -32.44
C GLN A 220 -19.76 -20.01 -33.41
N ASP A 221 -19.37 -19.37 -34.50
CA ASP A 221 -18.41 -19.87 -35.50
C ASP A 221 -16.93 -19.62 -35.11
N ARG A 222 -16.67 -18.92 -34.00
CA ARG A 222 -15.32 -18.53 -33.60
C ARG A 222 -14.60 -19.63 -32.82
N ARG A 223 -13.28 -19.71 -32.98
CA ARG A 223 -12.36 -20.61 -32.25
C ARG A 223 -12.40 -20.50 -30.71
N LYS A 224 -13.14 -19.53 -30.14
CA LYS A 224 -13.21 -19.27 -28.69
C LYS A 224 -14.59 -19.67 -28.15
N SER A 225 -14.60 -20.31 -26.98
CA SER A 225 -15.86 -20.56 -26.28
C SER A 225 -16.51 -19.24 -25.83
N ILE A 226 -17.82 -19.27 -25.59
CA ILE A 226 -18.55 -18.10 -25.07
C ILE A 226 -17.95 -17.62 -23.74
N ASP A 227 -17.51 -18.53 -22.87
CA ASP A 227 -16.86 -18.17 -21.60
C ASP A 227 -15.56 -17.41 -21.83
N GLN A 228 -14.70 -17.86 -22.75
CA GLN A 228 -13.45 -17.17 -23.08
C GLN A 228 -13.71 -15.78 -23.69
N TYR A 229 -14.78 -15.65 -24.47
CA TYR A 229 -15.21 -14.38 -25.05
C TYR A 229 -15.72 -13.42 -23.96
N LEU A 230 -16.68 -13.85 -23.13
CA LEU A 230 -17.23 -13.04 -22.05
C LEU A 230 -16.15 -12.65 -21.04
N ASP A 231 -15.25 -13.56 -20.71
CA ASP A 231 -14.09 -13.29 -19.87
C ASP A 231 -13.24 -12.13 -20.41
N HIS A 232 -13.01 -12.08 -21.72
CA HIS A 232 -12.29 -10.98 -22.36
C HIS A 232 -13.10 -9.69 -22.28
N GLU A 233 -14.37 -9.72 -22.67
CA GLU A 233 -15.23 -8.53 -22.69
C GLU A 233 -15.46 -7.95 -21.30
N VAL A 234 -15.55 -8.76 -20.24
CA VAL A 234 -15.70 -8.30 -18.85
C VAL A 234 -14.48 -7.51 -18.40
N ARG A 235 -13.26 -7.98 -18.72
CA ARG A 235 -12.04 -7.23 -18.39
C ARG A 235 -12.04 -5.85 -19.05
N MET A 236 -12.48 -5.80 -20.30
CA MET A 236 -12.49 -4.61 -21.13
C MET A 236 -13.59 -3.62 -20.72
N ARG A 237 -14.85 -4.05 -20.82
CA ARG A 237 -16.03 -3.20 -20.67
C ARG A 237 -16.32 -2.87 -19.21
N ILE A 238 -16.12 -3.84 -18.31
CA ILE A 238 -16.59 -3.73 -16.92
C ILE A 238 -15.44 -3.36 -15.97
N LEU A 239 -14.28 -4.02 -16.06
CA LEU A 239 -13.17 -3.79 -15.14
C LEU A 239 -12.29 -2.60 -15.55
N HIS A 240 -12.09 -2.36 -16.84
CA HIS A 240 -11.39 -1.17 -17.36
C HIS A 240 -12.34 -0.05 -17.84
N GLY A 241 -13.65 -0.20 -17.66
CA GLY A 241 -14.62 0.81 -18.06
C GLY A 241 -14.59 1.17 -19.56
N GLY A 242 -14.17 0.24 -20.42
CA GLY A 242 -14.00 0.46 -21.86
C GLY A 242 -12.62 0.98 -22.28
N ASP A 243 -11.72 1.26 -21.34
CA ASP A 243 -10.34 1.70 -21.62
C ASP A 243 -9.49 0.55 -22.19
N THR A 244 -9.63 0.38 -23.49
CA THR A 244 -9.00 -0.69 -24.27
C THR A 244 -7.50 -0.55 -24.33
N GLU A 245 -7.00 0.69 -24.43
CA GLU A 245 -5.57 0.96 -24.51
C GLU A 245 -4.88 0.56 -23.20
N SER A 246 -5.41 0.98 -22.05
CA SER A 246 -4.83 0.62 -20.76
C SER A 246 -4.86 -0.88 -20.51
N HIS A 247 -5.97 -1.55 -20.84
CA HIS A 247 -6.03 -3.01 -20.71
C HIS A 247 -4.95 -3.72 -21.52
N GLN A 248 -4.82 -3.37 -22.81
CA GLN A 248 -3.87 -4.03 -23.71
C GLN A 248 -2.43 -3.77 -23.27
N LYS A 249 -2.09 -2.54 -22.88
CA LYS A 249 -0.75 -2.20 -22.36
C LYS A 249 -0.45 -2.93 -21.05
N ALA A 250 -1.37 -2.92 -20.09
CA ALA A 250 -1.18 -3.60 -18.81
C ALA A 250 -1.02 -5.11 -19.00
N LYS A 251 -1.87 -5.73 -19.83
CA LYS A 251 -1.76 -7.14 -20.19
C LYS A 251 -0.42 -7.46 -20.83
N TYR A 252 -0.02 -6.66 -21.83
CA TYR A 252 1.27 -6.83 -22.51
C TYR A 252 2.44 -6.81 -21.52
N VAL A 253 2.45 -5.83 -20.61
CA VAL A 253 3.50 -5.71 -19.58
C VAL A 253 3.50 -6.91 -18.65
N SER A 254 2.33 -7.32 -18.11
CA SER A 254 2.22 -8.47 -17.20
C SER A 254 2.69 -9.76 -17.85
N ASP A 255 2.15 -10.10 -19.03
CA ASP A 255 2.48 -11.34 -19.74
C ASP A 255 3.99 -11.43 -20.05
N ASN A 256 4.60 -10.36 -20.55
CA ASN A 256 6.03 -10.37 -20.91
C ASN A 256 6.95 -10.34 -19.69
N PHE A 257 6.50 -9.77 -18.58
CA PHE A 257 7.23 -9.79 -17.31
C PHE A 257 7.22 -11.20 -16.70
N GLU A 258 6.06 -11.85 -16.64
CA GLU A 258 5.89 -13.19 -16.04
C GLU A 258 6.58 -14.30 -16.85
N HIS A 259 6.60 -14.18 -18.18
CA HIS A 259 7.18 -15.21 -19.04
C HIS A 259 8.64 -14.94 -19.47
N GLY A 260 9.22 -13.81 -19.08
CA GLY A 260 10.64 -13.51 -19.32
C GLY A 260 11.04 -13.34 -20.79
N PHE A 261 10.07 -13.08 -21.69
CA PHE A 261 10.34 -13.01 -23.14
C PHE A 261 10.97 -11.70 -23.62
N ARG A 262 11.07 -10.67 -22.76
CA ARG A 262 11.52 -9.32 -23.13
C ARG A 262 12.51 -8.75 -22.12
N ASN A 263 13.36 -7.84 -22.60
CA ASN A 263 14.26 -7.07 -21.75
C ASN A 263 13.45 -6.08 -20.90
N PHE A 264 13.79 -5.93 -19.61
CA PHE A 264 13.12 -5.00 -18.71
C PHE A 264 13.23 -3.53 -19.17
N GLY A 265 14.29 -3.15 -19.88
CA GLY A 265 14.45 -1.82 -20.47
C GLY A 265 13.32 -1.46 -21.43
N ASP A 266 12.81 -2.42 -22.20
CA ASP A 266 11.72 -2.20 -23.17
C ASP A 266 10.35 -2.13 -22.50
N LEU A 267 10.18 -2.84 -21.38
CA LEU A 267 8.90 -2.92 -20.66
C LEU A 267 8.67 -1.73 -19.72
N ARG A 268 9.73 -1.17 -19.11
CA ARG A 268 9.62 -0.09 -18.12
C ARG A 268 8.87 1.15 -18.62
N PRO A 269 9.14 1.70 -19.82
CA PRO A 269 8.39 2.85 -20.33
C PRO A 269 6.88 2.57 -20.42
N LYS A 270 6.51 1.40 -20.95
CA LYS A 270 5.10 0.98 -21.10
C LYS A 270 4.43 0.79 -19.75
N ALA A 271 5.14 0.22 -18.78
CA ALA A 271 4.64 0.06 -17.42
C ALA A 271 4.35 1.42 -16.77
N ARG A 272 5.28 2.38 -16.91
CA ARG A 272 5.10 3.74 -16.39
C ARG A 272 3.92 4.49 -17.01
N GLU A 273 3.68 4.30 -18.31
CA GLU A 273 2.53 4.88 -19.00
C GLU A 273 1.19 4.38 -18.44
N VAL A 274 1.11 3.10 -18.07
CA VAL A 274 -0.19 2.45 -17.78
C VAL A 274 -0.49 2.27 -16.29
N VAL A 275 0.54 2.23 -15.42
CA VAL A 275 0.41 1.84 -14.00
C VAL A 275 -0.66 2.63 -13.23
N VAL A 276 -0.77 3.94 -13.44
CA VAL A 276 -1.77 4.80 -12.76
C VAL A 276 -3.18 4.48 -13.22
N ALA A 277 -3.38 4.32 -14.54
CA ALA A 277 -4.69 3.96 -15.09
C ALA A 277 -5.13 2.57 -14.62
N THR A 278 -4.24 1.57 -14.67
CA THR A 278 -4.53 0.22 -14.19
C THR A 278 -4.88 0.21 -12.69
N ALA A 279 -4.16 0.98 -11.87
CA ALA A 279 -4.45 1.11 -10.45
C ALA A 279 -5.83 1.72 -10.18
N ARG A 280 -6.19 2.76 -10.92
CA ARG A 280 -7.52 3.39 -10.86
C ARG A 280 -8.62 2.38 -11.21
N HIS A 281 -8.46 1.67 -12.34
CA HIS A 281 -9.44 0.68 -12.82
C HIS A 281 -9.65 -0.45 -11.81
N LEU A 282 -8.56 -1.04 -11.30
CA LEU A 282 -8.65 -2.09 -10.29
C LEU A 282 -9.33 -1.58 -9.02
N ARG A 283 -8.91 -0.43 -8.48
CA ARG A 283 -9.49 0.13 -7.25
C ARG A 283 -10.98 0.42 -7.40
N THR A 284 -11.38 1.09 -8.48
CA THR A 284 -12.79 1.35 -8.78
C THR A 284 -13.59 0.04 -8.87
N ALA A 285 -13.03 -0.98 -9.53
CA ALA A 285 -13.68 -2.29 -9.59
C ALA A 285 -13.82 -2.94 -8.21
N ILE A 286 -12.79 -2.88 -7.35
CA ILE A 286 -12.86 -3.41 -5.98
C ILE A 286 -13.98 -2.72 -5.20
N VAL A 287 -14.00 -1.38 -5.15
CA VAL A 287 -14.99 -0.62 -4.36
C VAL A 287 -16.41 -0.87 -4.88
N ARG A 288 -16.61 -0.89 -6.21
CA ARG A 288 -17.92 -1.18 -6.80
C ARG A 288 -18.39 -2.60 -6.50
N LEU A 289 -17.53 -3.60 -6.69
CA LEU A 289 -17.89 -5.01 -6.50
C LEU A 289 -17.99 -5.39 -5.02
N ALA A 290 -17.44 -4.59 -4.11
CA ALA A 290 -17.64 -4.77 -2.66
C ALA A 290 -19.09 -4.52 -2.24
N GLY A 291 -19.90 -3.82 -3.06
CA GLY A 291 -21.31 -3.59 -2.78
C GLY A 291 -21.58 -2.52 -1.71
N VAL A 292 -20.63 -1.60 -1.49
CA VAL A 292 -20.89 -0.40 -0.66
C VAL A 292 -21.94 0.51 -1.34
N ASP A 293 -22.64 1.31 -0.54
CA ASP A 293 -23.58 2.29 -1.07
C ASP A 293 -22.90 3.36 -1.95
N ALA A 294 -23.70 4.10 -2.72
CA ALA A 294 -23.19 5.09 -3.66
C ALA A 294 -22.45 6.24 -2.97
N GLU A 295 -22.91 6.69 -1.79
CA GLU A 295 -22.29 7.79 -1.05
C GLU A 295 -20.89 7.40 -0.56
N VAL A 296 -20.76 6.23 0.05
CA VAL A 296 -19.48 5.65 0.49
C VAL A 296 -18.57 5.39 -0.70
N ARG A 297 -19.08 4.82 -1.79
CA ARG A 297 -18.30 4.60 -3.01
C ARG A 297 -17.72 5.91 -3.53
N ASP A 298 -18.56 6.93 -3.68
CA ASP A 298 -18.16 8.20 -4.27
C ASP A 298 -17.15 8.92 -3.36
N LEU A 299 -17.33 8.86 -2.03
CA LEU A 299 -16.37 9.34 -1.04
C LEU A 299 -15.01 8.62 -1.15
N LEU A 300 -15.01 7.28 -1.21
CA LEU A 300 -13.78 6.50 -1.33
C LEU A 300 -13.06 6.77 -2.65
N LEU A 301 -13.75 7.10 -3.74
CA LEU A 301 -13.14 7.35 -5.06
C LEU A 301 -12.82 8.83 -5.34
N ALA A 302 -13.29 9.75 -4.50
CA ALA A 302 -13.04 11.18 -4.63
C ALA A 302 -11.61 11.59 -4.19
N PRO A 303 -11.13 12.79 -4.56
CA PRO A 303 -9.94 13.37 -3.98
C PRO A 303 -10.02 13.43 -2.43
N PRO A 304 -8.91 13.20 -1.71
CA PRO A 304 -7.56 12.96 -2.22
C PRO A 304 -7.26 11.47 -2.49
N PHE A 305 -8.26 10.59 -2.53
CA PHE A 305 -8.14 9.15 -2.69
C PHE A 305 -8.13 8.67 -4.14
N ASP A 306 -8.29 9.57 -5.11
CA ASP A 306 -8.26 9.30 -6.55
C ASP A 306 -6.86 8.92 -7.07
N THR A 307 -5.80 9.32 -6.34
CA THR A 307 -4.40 9.07 -6.69
C THR A 307 -3.73 8.09 -5.71
N PRO A 308 -3.10 6.99 -6.18
CA PRO A 308 -2.42 6.06 -5.29
C PRO A 308 -1.20 6.65 -4.60
N ARG A 309 -0.94 6.22 -3.35
CA ARG A 309 0.24 6.59 -2.58
C ARG A 309 1.05 5.36 -2.15
N GLY A 310 2.32 5.34 -2.54
CA GLY A 310 3.27 4.32 -2.10
C GLY A 310 3.72 4.44 -0.65
N PRO A 311 4.67 3.61 -0.21
CA PRO A 311 5.25 3.73 1.12
C PRO A 311 6.00 5.04 1.24
N LEU A 312 5.93 5.67 2.42
CA LEU A 312 6.71 6.87 2.70
C LEU A 312 8.21 6.56 2.59
N LYS A 313 8.86 7.15 1.58
CA LYS A 313 10.29 7.02 1.35
C LYS A 313 10.82 8.39 1.01
N LEU A 314 11.39 9.09 1.99
CA LEU A 314 12.09 10.34 1.68
C LEU A 314 13.34 10.02 0.88
N THR A 315 13.23 10.23 -0.42
CA THR A 315 14.38 10.15 -1.30
C THR A 315 14.82 11.56 -1.59
N LYS A 316 16.12 11.80 -1.44
CA LYS A 316 16.67 13.13 -1.59
C LYS A 316 17.88 13.08 -2.48
N TYR A 317 17.98 14.06 -3.36
CA TYR A 317 19.05 14.15 -4.34
C TYR A 317 19.78 15.48 -4.17
N LEU A 318 21.10 15.40 -4.01
CA LEU A 318 21.98 16.55 -4.04
C LEU A 318 22.80 16.49 -5.33
N TRP A 319 22.50 17.41 -6.24
CA TRP A 319 23.20 17.58 -7.51
C TRP A 319 24.18 18.74 -7.38
N GLY A 320 25.36 18.60 -7.97
CA GLY A 320 26.34 19.68 -8.02
C GLY A 320 27.58 19.29 -8.82
N GLN A 321 28.58 20.17 -8.77
CA GLN A 321 29.85 19.99 -9.48
C GLN A 321 31.00 19.96 -8.48
N LEU A 322 31.97 19.09 -8.72
CA LEU A 322 33.26 19.11 -8.04
C LEU A 322 34.21 19.96 -8.88
N LEU A 323 34.78 20.99 -8.26
CA LEU A 323 35.67 21.97 -8.90
C LEU A 323 37.05 21.83 -8.28
N GLY A 324 38.07 21.56 -9.09
CA GLY A 324 39.46 21.48 -8.67
C GLY A 324 40.36 21.02 -9.81
N ASP A 325 41.61 21.47 -9.83
CA ASP A 325 42.62 21.06 -10.81
C ASP A 325 43.44 19.90 -10.25
N THR A 326 42.78 18.77 -9.98
CA THR A 326 43.41 17.57 -9.45
C THR A 326 42.71 16.32 -9.98
N GLY A 327 43.49 15.27 -10.24
CA GLY A 327 42.96 13.94 -10.57
C GLY A 327 42.39 13.21 -9.35
N ASN A 328 42.70 13.66 -8.13
CA ASN A 328 42.19 13.05 -6.90
C ASN A 328 41.10 13.94 -6.27
N LEU A 329 39.83 13.57 -6.52
CA LEU A 329 38.66 14.29 -6.01
C LEU A 329 38.29 13.92 -4.58
N ALA A 330 38.74 12.75 -4.10
CA ALA A 330 38.42 12.23 -2.77
C ALA A 330 39.38 12.78 -1.71
N ALA A 331 38.90 12.87 -0.47
CA ALA A 331 39.78 13.19 0.65
C ALA A 331 40.86 12.11 0.84
N GLU A 332 41.95 12.45 1.53
CA GLU A 332 43.01 11.49 1.84
C GLU A 332 42.44 10.29 2.62
N GLY A 333 42.82 9.07 2.21
CA GLY A 333 42.32 7.83 2.79
C GLY A 333 40.90 7.43 2.33
N GLN A 334 40.26 8.18 1.43
CA GLN A 334 38.96 7.84 0.85
C GLN A 334 39.06 7.43 -0.61
N GLN A 335 38.20 6.49 -1.03
CA GLN A 335 38.11 6.06 -2.43
C GLN A 335 37.31 7.04 -3.29
N TYR A 336 36.35 7.75 -2.69
CA TYR A 336 35.41 8.63 -3.38
C TYR A 336 35.20 9.93 -2.61
N PRO A 337 34.88 11.05 -3.30
CA PRO A 337 34.34 12.23 -2.64
C PRO A 337 32.96 11.90 -2.04
N ILE A 338 32.76 12.22 -0.77
CA ILE A 338 31.52 11.87 -0.04
C ILE A 338 30.86 13.13 0.50
N CYS A 339 29.54 13.22 0.35
CA CYS A 339 28.72 14.18 1.08
C CYS A 339 28.14 13.47 2.31
N HIS A 340 28.54 13.91 3.50
CA HIS A 340 27.90 13.50 4.74
C HIS A 340 26.61 14.28 4.93
N TRP A 341 25.52 13.55 5.11
CA TRP A 341 24.19 14.09 5.18
C TRP A 341 23.59 13.84 6.56
N LYS A 342 23.13 14.90 7.23
CA LYS A 342 22.22 14.79 8.37
C LYS A 342 20.89 15.46 8.07
N SER A 343 19.80 14.76 8.39
CA SER A 343 18.45 15.28 8.24
C SER A 343 17.71 15.20 9.56
N SER A 344 16.88 16.21 9.82
CA SER A 344 15.95 16.24 10.94
C SER A 344 14.63 16.87 10.49
N LEU A 345 13.56 16.55 11.20
CA LEU A 345 12.27 17.18 10.98
C LEU A 345 12.31 18.58 11.62
N GLY A 346 12.20 19.62 10.79
CA GLY A 346 12.26 21.02 11.23
C GLY A 346 10.90 21.49 11.73
N LYS A 347 10.08 22.07 10.83
CA LYS A 347 8.72 22.50 11.16
C LYS A 347 7.70 21.47 10.69
N VAL A 348 6.69 21.20 11.51
CA VAL A 348 5.50 20.42 11.14
C VAL A 348 4.28 21.28 11.36
N VAL A 349 3.39 21.32 10.38
CA VAL A 349 2.14 22.08 10.41
C VAL A 349 0.99 21.15 10.06
N ARG A 350 -0.12 21.28 10.79
CA ARG A 350 -1.38 20.61 10.44
C ARG A 350 -2.19 21.55 9.53
N ASN A 351 -2.57 21.06 8.37
CA ASN A 351 -3.36 21.78 7.38
C ASN A 351 -4.86 21.79 7.76
N GLU A 352 -5.65 22.64 7.12
CA GLU A 352 -7.11 22.76 7.36
C GLU A 352 -7.87 21.47 7.04
N ASP A 353 -7.40 20.69 6.06
CA ASP A 353 -7.95 19.38 5.70
C ASP A 353 -7.57 18.25 6.69
N GLY A 354 -6.83 18.59 7.74
CA GLY A 354 -6.32 17.65 8.75
C GLY A 354 -5.07 16.89 8.32
N GLY A 355 -4.57 17.10 7.10
CA GLY A 355 -3.29 16.59 6.63
C GLY A 355 -2.10 17.31 7.30
N TYR A 356 -0.90 16.83 7.03
CA TYR A 356 0.34 17.41 7.56
C TYR A 356 1.23 17.93 6.43
N SER A 357 1.82 19.09 6.66
CA SER A 357 2.96 19.59 5.90
C SER A 357 4.18 19.67 6.81
N PHE A 358 5.37 19.45 6.25
CA PHE A 358 6.60 19.54 7.03
C PHE A 358 7.74 20.12 6.19
N SER A 359 8.72 20.70 6.88
CA SER A 359 9.94 21.23 6.30
C SER A 359 11.13 20.56 6.98
N PRO A 360 11.88 19.68 6.29
CA PRO A 360 13.06 19.07 6.88
C PRO A 360 14.18 20.11 6.99
N THR A 361 15.02 19.95 8.02
CA THR A 361 16.29 20.67 8.15
C THR A 361 17.42 19.74 7.71
N GLU A 362 18.22 20.21 6.75
CA GLU A 362 19.31 19.44 6.14
C GLU A 362 20.66 20.08 6.46
N THR A 363 21.64 19.25 6.78
CA THR A 363 23.04 19.68 6.91
C THR A 363 23.91 18.80 6.04
N PHE A 364 24.71 19.45 5.18
CA PHE A 364 25.64 18.80 4.28
C PHE A 364 27.07 19.12 4.69
N THR A 365 27.93 18.11 4.70
CA THR A 365 29.37 18.29 4.93
C THR A 365 30.13 17.48 3.89
N MET A 366 30.89 18.16 3.05
CA MET A 366 31.64 17.51 1.99
C MET A 366 33.00 17.04 2.49
N SER A 367 33.36 15.80 2.19
CA SER A 367 34.69 15.23 2.37
C SER A 367 35.34 15.08 1.00
N LEU A 368 36.24 16.01 0.66
CA LEU A 368 36.83 16.17 -0.67
C LEU A 368 38.36 16.23 -0.60
N GLY A 369 39.01 15.99 -1.74
CA GLY A 369 40.45 16.14 -1.89
C GLY A 369 40.93 17.58 -1.67
N SER A 370 42.20 17.73 -1.32
CA SER A 370 42.83 19.04 -1.14
C SER A 370 42.69 19.88 -2.44
N GLY A 371 42.23 21.12 -2.29
CA GLY A 371 41.97 22.03 -3.42
C GLY A 371 40.66 21.79 -4.18
N VAL A 372 39.89 20.76 -3.83
CA VAL A 372 38.58 20.47 -4.45
C VAL A 372 37.46 21.14 -3.65
N ARG A 373 36.51 21.75 -4.37
CA ARG A 373 35.32 22.37 -3.80
C ARG A 373 34.07 21.79 -4.43
N PHE A 374 33.00 21.68 -3.63
CA PHE A 374 31.68 21.36 -4.16
C PHE A 374 30.91 22.64 -4.46
N LYS A 375 30.45 22.78 -5.70
CA LYS A 375 29.48 23.80 -6.10
C LYS A 375 28.09 23.14 -6.15
N PRO A 376 27.20 23.42 -5.16
CA PRO A 376 25.85 22.87 -5.19
C PRO A 376 25.11 23.39 -6.42
N GLY A 377 24.35 22.49 -7.05
CA GLY A 377 23.52 22.78 -8.23
C GLY A 377 22.05 22.78 -7.86
N ARG A 378 21.49 21.60 -7.57
CA ARG A 378 20.08 21.43 -7.22
C ARG A 378 19.93 20.49 -6.03
N PHE A 379 18.97 20.80 -5.18
CA PHE A 379 18.51 19.92 -4.13
C PHE A 379 17.07 19.48 -4.42
N GLU A 380 16.79 18.19 -4.40
CA GLU A 380 15.44 17.65 -4.59
C GLU A 380 15.06 16.77 -3.41
N VAL A 381 13.81 16.89 -3.00
CA VAL A 381 13.17 16.05 -2.00
C VAL A 381 11.95 15.44 -2.65
N TRP A 382 11.87 14.12 -2.57
CA TRP A 382 10.78 13.34 -3.11
C TRP A 382 10.24 12.43 -2.02
N ASP A 383 8.93 12.42 -1.82
CA ASP A 383 8.30 11.74 -0.68
C ASP A 383 8.07 10.24 -0.89
N GLY A 384 8.45 9.71 -2.06
CA GLY A 384 8.30 8.28 -2.33
C GLY A 384 6.96 7.91 -2.96
N SER A 385 5.99 8.81 -2.96
CA SER A 385 4.58 8.41 -3.06
C SER A 385 4.00 8.43 -4.48
N CYS A 386 4.67 9.06 -5.46
CA CYS A 386 4.22 9.16 -6.85
C CYS A 386 5.08 8.38 -7.85
N VAL A 387 4.56 7.27 -8.38
CA VAL A 387 5.30 6.39 -9.31
C VAL A 387 5.77 7.05 -10.62
N GLN A 388 5.16 8.17 -11.05
CA GLN A 388 5.46 8.84 -12.33
C GLN A 388 6.53 9.93 -12.22
N GLU A 389 6.85 10.39 -11.01
CA GLU A 389 7.82 11.46 -10.80
C GLU A 389 9.23 10.86 -10.71
N VAL A 390 9.89 10.74 -11.86
CA VAL A 390 11.33 10.48 -11.90
C VAL A 390 12.07 11.82 -11.80
N PRO A 391 13.12 11.93 -10.98
CA PRO A 391 14.01 13.08 -11.00
C PRO A 391 14.48 13.39 -12.43
N ARG A 392 14.11 14.59 -12.88
CA ARG A 392 14.63 15.27 -14.06
C ARG A 392 16.15 15.22 -14.12
N SER A 393 16.85 14.45 -14.96
CA SER A 393 18.27 14.76 -15.21
C SER A 393 18.39 16.25 -15.54
N PRO A 394 19.41 16.98 -15.06
CA PRO A 394 19.59 18.36 -15.42
C PRO A 394 19.61 18.44 -16.94
N VAL A 395 18.59 19.07 -17.52
CA VAL A 395 18.64 19.48 -18.92
C VAL A 395 19.88 20.34 -18.99
N GLN A 396 20.88 19.93 -19.78
CA GLN A 396 21.97 20.83 -20.13
C GLN A 396 21.27 22.05 -20.72
N SER A 397 21.20 23.14 -19.96
CA SER A 397 20.80 24.42 -20.51
C SER A 397 21.82 24.71 -21.57
N SER A 398 21.46 24.47 -22.83
CA SER A 398 22.24 24.90 -23.98
C SER A 398 22.21 26.42 -23.94
N THR A 399 23.14 27.01 -23.20
CA THR A 399 23.48 28.42 -23.31
C THR A 399 24.15 28.57 -24.67
N SER A 400 23.33 28.91 -25.66
CA SER A 400 23.73 29.57 -26.90
C SER A 400 24.33 30.94 -26.62
#